data_AF-A0A530GDL0-F1
#
_entry.id   AF-A0A530GDL0-F1
#
_cell.length_a   1.000
_cell.length_b   1.000
_cell.length_c   1.000
_cell.angle_alpha   90.00
_cell.angle_beta   90.00
_cell.angle_gamma   90.00
#
_symmetry.space_group_name_H-M   'P 1'
#
loop_
_entity.id
_entity.type
_entity.pdbx_description
1 polymer ?
#
loop_
_entity_poly.entity_id
_entity_poly.type
_entity_poly.pdbx_seq_one_letter_code
_entity_poly.pdbx_strand_id
1 'polypeptide(L)'
;SATNQVVNEVTPVLSAALPSGERFQCVLPPAAPDGGAISIRKQVIMDMTLGDYAKMGAFEQTEMGSGLALSAEEKQLAEMLNDTSPLE
;
A
#
# COMPACT_ATOMS: atom_id res chain seq x y z
N SER A 1 -2.42 14.50 25.16
CA SER A 1 -1.77 13.74 24.07
C SER A 1 -2.28 14.27 22.74
N ALA A 2 -1.46 14.33 21.68
CA ALA A 2 -1.75 15.08 20.44
C ALA A 2 -2.93 14.52 19.61
N THR A 3 -3.43 13.33 19.93
CA THR A 3 -4.65 12.76 19.36
C THR A 3 -5.49 12.18 20.49
N ASN A 4 -6.73 12.64 20.68
CA ASN A 4 -7.64 12.19 21.74
C ASN A 4 -8.26 10.81 21.41
N GLN A 5 -7.44 9.90 20.88
CA GLN A 5 -7.85 8.61 20.32
C GLN A 5 -7.59 7.52 21.37
N VAL A 6 -8.55 6.62 21.52
CA VAL A 6 -8.49 5.50 22.48
C VAL A 6 -8.44 4.20 21.69
N VAL A 7 -7.58 3.27 22.11
CA VAL A 7 -7.51 1.91 21.57
C VAL A 7 -7.89 0.92 22.66
N ASN A 8 -8.79 -0.01 22.34
CA ASN A 8 -9.27 -1.06 23.24
C ASN A 8 -9.86 -2.22 22.41
N GLU A 9 -10.41 -3.24 23.06
CA GLU A 9 -10.98 -4.41 22.39
C GLU A 9 -12.19 -4.09 21.48
N VAL A 10 -12.92 -3.01 21.75
CA VAL A 10 -14.07 -2.54 20.95
C VAL A 10 -13.59 -1.69 19.77
N THR A 11 -12.52 -0.92 19.94
CA THR A 11 -11.87 -0.10 18.90
C THR A 11 -10.38 -0.44 18.80
N PRO A 12 -10.03 -1.60 18.19
CA PRO A 12 -8.68 -2.15 18.26
C PRO A 12 -7.69 -1.53 17.27
N VAL A 13 -8.13 -0.59 16.42
CA VAL A 13 -7.29 0.09 15.43
C VAL A 13 -7.09 1.54 15.84
N LEU A 14 -5.83 1.98 15.85
CA LEU A 14 -5.43 3.34 16.18
C LEU A 14 -4.60 3.93 15.04
N SER A 15 -4.96 5.14 14.63
CA SER A 15 -4.16 5.99 13.74
C SER A 15 -3.87 7.32 14.44
N ALA A 16 -2.60 7.67 14.56
CA ALA A 16 -2.16 8.86 15.27
C ALA A 16 -0.92 9.50 14.62
N ALA A 17 -0.63 10.73 15.02
CA ALA A 17 0.64 11.39 14.73
C ALA A 17 1.48 11.43 16.01
N LEU A 18 2.76 11.07 15.91
CA LEU A 18 3.72 11.23 17.00
C LEU A 18 4.09 12.72 17.15
N PRO A 19 4.60 13.15 18.33
CA PRO A 19 5.01 14.54 18.54
C PRO A 19 6.05 15.05 17.52
N SER A 20 6.86 14.17 16.97
CA SER A 20 7.87 14.45 15.94
C SER A 20 7.31 14.44 14.49
N GLY A 21 6.01 14.19 14.30
CA GLY A 21 5.32 14.29 13.01
C GLY A 21 5.21 12.98 12.23
N GLU A 22 5.81 11.89 12.70
CA GLU A 22 5.63 10.58 12.09
C GLU A 22 4.20 10.07 12.25
N ARG A 23 3.77 9.27 11.29
CA ARG A 23 2.49 8.58 11.36
C ARG A 23 2.66 7.28 12.13
N PHE A 24 1.84 7.09 13.14
CA PHE A 24 1.77 5.88 13.95
C PHE A 24 0.45 5.16 13.66
N GLN A 25 0.53 3.87 13.38
CA GLN A 25 -0.62 2.99 13.26
C GLN A 25 -0.42 1.77 14.14
N CYS A 26 -1.48 1.37 14.84
CA CYS A 26 -1.48 0.14 15.64
C CYS A 26 -2.79 -0.62 15.43
N VAL A 27 -2.69 -1.93 15.37
CA VAL A 27 -3.82 -2.87 15.36
C VAL A 27 -3.60 -3.87 16.48
N LEU A 28 -4.55 -3.96 17.40
CA LEU A 28 -4.52 -4.90 18.53
C LEU A 28 -5.55 -6.02 18.33
N PRO A 29 -5.52 -7.09 19.14
CA PRO A 29 -6.63 -8.01 19.23
C PRO A 29 -7.94 -7.26 19.56
N PRO A 30 -9.09 -7.68 19.00
CA PRO A 30 -9.30 -8.86 18.15
C PRO A 30 -8.99 -8.67 16.66
N ALA A 31 -8.69 -7.44 16.20
CA ALA A 31 -8.44 -7.17 14.78
C ALA A 31 -7.11 -7.75 14.26
N ALA A 32 -6.18 -8.06 15.16
CA ALA A 32 -4.96 -8.82 14.88
C ALA A 32 -4.88 -10.02 15.86
N PRO A 33 -5.52 -11.16 15.53
CA PRO A 33 -5.63 -12.31 16.44
C PRO A 33 -4.29 -12.96 16.81
N ASP A 34 -3.34 -12.99 15.87
CA ASP A 34 -2.04 -13.65 16.02
C ASP A 34 -0.97 -12.77 16.69
N GLY A 35 -1.39 -11.67 17.31
CA GLY A 35 -0.53 -10.66 17.92
C GLY A 35 -0.70 -9.30 17.25
N GLY A 36 -0.76 -8.24 18.04
CA GLY A 36 -0.93 -6.88 17.54
C GLY A 36 0.22 -6.44 16.62
N ALA A 37 -0.09 -5.55 15.68
CA ALA A 37 0.86 -4.96 14.75
C ALA A 37 1.01 -3.46 15.00
N ILE A 38 2.23 -2.95 14.79
CA ILE A 38 2.55 -1.52 14.86
C ILE A 38 3.31 -1.12 13.60
N SER A 39 2.96 0.02 13.02
CA SER A 39 3.67 0.65 11.91
C SER A 39 3.98 2.10 12.27
N ILE A 40 5.25 2.49 12.12
CA ILE A 40 5.70 3.87 12.28
C ILE A 40 6.29 4.31 10.94
N ARG A 41 5.61 5.22 10.26
CA ARG A 41 6.07 5.77 8.99
C ARG A 41 6.68 7.14 9.23
N LYS A 42 8.01 7.20 9.11
CA LYS A 42 8.74 8.46 9.12
C LYS A 42 8.41 9.24 7.85
N GLN A 43 7.98 10.48 8.02
CA GLN A 43 7.87 11.40 6.90
C GLN A 43 9.28 11.87 6.54
N VAL A 44 9.82 11.38 5.43
CA VAL A 44 11.02 11.98 4.84
C VAL A 44 10.52 13.13 3.98
N ILE A 45 10.80 14.37 4.40
CA ILE A 45 10.64 15.53 3.52
C ILE A 45 11.89 15.53 2.65
N MET A 46 11.78 14.96 1.45
CA MET A 46 12.75 15.22 0.40
C MET A 46 12.15 16.29 -0.50
N ASP A 47 12.80 17.46 -0.57
CA ASP A 47 12.47 18.51 -1.52
C ASP A 47 12.93 18.07 -2.93
N MET A 48 12.19 17.13 -3.52
CA MET A 48 12.48 16.59 -4.83
C MET A 48 11.76 17.40 -5.90
N THR A 49 12.51 17.79 -6.93
CA THR A 49 11.94 18.36 -8.15
C THR A 49 11.46 17.24 -9.08
N LEU A 50 10.62 17.58 -10.07
CA LEU A 50 10.27 16.64 -11.15
C LEU A 50 11.52 16.12 -11.89
N GLY A 51 12.57 16.94 -12.00
CA GLY A 51 13.84 16.53 -12.59
C GLY A 51 14.56 15.44 -11.79
N ASP A 52 14.41 15.44 -10.47
CA ASP A 52 14.99 14.41 -9.60
C ASP A 52 14.24 13.09 -9.73
N TYR A 53 12.90 13.13 -9.82
CA TYR A 53 12.09 11.95 -10.16
C TYR A 53 12.50 11.35 -11.51
N ALA A 54 12.72 12.19 -12.53
CA ALA A 54 13.15 11.72 -13.85
C ALA A 54 14.53 11.05 -13.79
N LYS A 55 15.52 11.64 -13.09
CA LYS A 55 16.85 11.06 -12.92
C LYS A 55 16.84 9.72 -12.16
N MET A 56 15.86 9.53 -11.28
CA MET A 56 15.67 8.28 -10.54
C MET A 56 14.91 7.21 -11.34
N GLY A 57 14.55 7.49 -12.59
CA GLY A 57 13.83 6.55 -13.45
C GLY A 57 12.36 6.39 -13.08
N ALA A 58 11.78 7.30 -12.28
CA ALA A 58 10.39 7.20 -11.81
C ALA A 58 9.35 7.17 -12.95
N PHE A 59 9.75 7.59 -14.16
CA PHE A 59 8.90 7.64 -15.35
C PHE A 59 9.28 6.61 -16.43
N GLU A 60 10.25 5.73 -16.18
CA GLU A 60 10.73 4.78 -17.20
C GLU A 60 9.69 3.73 -17.59
N GLN A 61 8.78 3.41 -16.68
CA GLN A 61 7.73 2.39 -16.88
C GLN A 61 6.34 3.02 -17.04
N THR A 62 6.24 4.32 -17.30
CA THR A 62 4.93 4.95 -17.51
C THR A 62 4.46 4.73 -18.93
N GLU A 63 3.26 4.18 -19.08
CA GLU A 63 2.62 3.92 -20.37
C GLU A 63 1.41 4.84 -20.55
N MET A 64 1.19 5.29 -21.79
CA MET A 64 -0.01 6.07 -22.15
C MET A 64 -1.18 5.13 -22.41
N GLY A 65 -2.37 5.49 -21.90
CA GLY A 65 -3.56 4.64 -21.93
C GLY A 65 -3.99 4.12 -23.32
N SER A 66 -3.62 4.82 -24.39
CA SER A 66 -3.88 4.40 -25.77
C SER A 66 -2.98 3.26 -26.27
N GLY A 67 -1.94 2.89 -25.52
CA GLY A 67 -0.98 1.82 -25.85
C GLY A 67 -0.93 0.69 -24.82
N LEU A 68 -1.83 0.67 -23.83
CA LEU A 68 -1.89 -0.39 -22.83
C LEU A 68 -2.36 -1.70 -23.49
N ALA A 69 -1.39 -2.51 -23.91
CA ALA A 69 -1.62 -3.91 -24.19
C ALA A 69 -1.65 -4.69 -22.88
N LEU A 70 -2.38 -5.80 -22.87
CA LEU A 70 -2.28 -6.77 -21.78
C LEU A 70 -0.82 -7.21 -21.63
N SER A 71 -0.34 -7.20 -20.40
CA SER A 71 0.89 -7.89 -19.99
C SER A 71 0.83 -9.38 -20.34
N ALA A 72 1.97 -10.06 -20.27
CA ALA A 72 2.01 -11.49 -20.55
C ALA A 72 1.13 -12.28 -19.57
N GLU A 73 1.13 -11.87 -18.31
CA GLU A 73 0.35 -12.44 -17.22
C GLU A 73 -1.15 -12.23 -17.44
N GLU A 74 -1.55 -11.03 -17.88
CA GLU A 74 -2.96 -10.74 -18.19
C GLU A 74 -3.46 -11.51 -19.41
N LYS A 75 -2.61 -11.70 -20.44
CA LYS A 75 -2.94 -12.55 -21.59
C LYS A 75 -3.14 -14.00 -21.16
N GLN A 76 -2.21 -14.54 -20.38
CA GLN A 76 -2.31 -15.89 -19.85
C GLN A 76 -3.58 -16.08 -19.00
N LEU A 77 -3.93 -15.10 -18.16
CA LEU A 77 -5.16 -15.15 -17.36
C LEU A 77 -6.42 -15.13 -18.25
N ALA A 78 -6.44 -14.30 -19.29
CA ALA A 78 -7.55 -14.23 -20.23
C ALA A 78 -7.69 -15.54 -21.04
N GLU A 79 -6.58 -16.18 -21.39
CA GLU A 79 -6.55 -17.50 -22.03
C GLU A 79 -7.14 -18.57 -21.09
N MET A 80 -6.74 -18.59 -19.82
CA MET A 80 -7.28 -19.51 -18.82
C MET A 80 -8.79 -19.33 -18.57
N LEU A 81 -9.31 -18.10 -18.65
CA LEU A 81 -10.74 -17.85 -18.50
C LEU A 81 -11.56 -18.45 -19.65
N ASN A 82 -10.97 -18.50 -20.85
CA ASN A 82 -11.59 -19.06 -22.04
C ASN A 82 -11.30 -20.56 -22.20
N ASP A 83 -10.43 -21.13 -21.37
CA ASP A 83 -10.16 -22.55 -21.34
C ASP A 83 -11.25 -23.28 -20.55
N THR A 84 -12.18 -23.91 -21.27
CA THR A 84 -13.26 -24.74 -20.69
C THR A 84 -12.84 -26.20 -20.49
N SER A 85 -11.54 -26.51 -20.58
CA SER A 85 -11.06 -27.86 -20.29
C SER A 85 -11.40 -28.23 -18.84
N PRO A 86 -11.84 -29.47 -18.57
CA PRO A 86 -12.10 -29.91 -17.21
C PRO A 86 -10.83 -29.77 -16.37
N LEU A 87 -10.95 -29.22 -15.17
CA LEU A 87 -9.91 -29.33 -14.14
C LEU A 87 -9.73 -30.83 -13.86
N GLU A 88 -8.62 -31.43 -14.29
CA GLU A 88 -8.20 -32.76 -13.83
C GLU A 88 -7.79 -32.74 -12.35
#